data_AF-A0A7J6VAT7-F1
#
_entry.id   AF-A0A7J6VAT7-F1
#
_cell.length_a   1.000
_cell.length_b   1.000
_cell.length_c   1.000
_cell.angle_alpha   90.00
_cell.angle_beta   90.00
_cell.angle_gamma   90.00
#
_symmetry.space_group_name_H-M   'P 1'
#
loop_
_entity.id
_entity.type
_entity.pdbx_description
1 polymer ?
#
loop_
_entity_poly.entity_id
_entity_poly.type
_entity_poly.pdbx_seq_one_letter_code
_entity_poly.pdbx_strand_id
1 'polypeptide(L)'
;ELLYLYGFVIDNNPDDYLMVHYPIEAFQSVPSADTKGRLLEIQKAEMRCLLPRTLLDQGFFPATPRQCEESSVLQGDRMCNYSWSGQREIPSYSSKLVFPEDFLTALRTIAMKEEELNKVSSLLEELIGPGEERRPSNAEVRAAIWEACGDSGALQLLVDLLQMKMMELEEGSGTEACDTALLEKALIIDIPEGSIRDTEVEGVNKMSRHRWSSIIYRRGQKQLARLFLMEAEHALQLCLSEEG
;
A
#
# COMPACT_ATOMS: atom_id res chain seq x y z
N GLU A 1 5.86 7.20 14.26
CA GLU A 1 6.89 6.95 15.30
C GLU A 1 7.21 8.18 16.15
N LEU A 2 7.48 9.34 15.54
CA LEU A 2 7.84 10.59 16.25
C LEU A 2 6.90 10.94 17.41
N LEU A 3 5.59 10.88 17.19
CA LEU A 3 4.61 11.22 18.22
C LEU A 3 4.64 10.21 19.38
N TYR A 4 4.73 8.91 19.08
CA TYR A 4 4.65 7.84 20.07
C TYR A 4 5.92 7.73 20.92
N LEU A 5 7.10 7.81 20.29
CA LEU A 5 8.38 7.61 20.96
C LEU A 5 8.98 8.90 21.52
N TYR A 6 8.78 10.03 20.83
CA TYR A 6 9.45 11.30 21.12
C TYR A 6 8.49 12.43 21.50
N GLY A 7 7.18 12.21 21.44
CA GLY A 7 6.16 13.16 21.89
C GLY A 7 5.97 14.39 21.00
N PHE A 8 6.49 14.37 19.76
CA PHE A 8 6.31 15.48 18.81
C PHE A 8 5.87 15.00 17.43
N VAL A 9 5.33 15.92 16.63
CA VAL A 9 4.90 15.67 15.26
C VAL A 9 5.52 16.72 14.35
N ILE A 10 5.82 16.32 13.12
CA ILE A 10 6.24 17.22 12.04
C ILE A 10 5.07 17.23 11.05
N ASP A 11 4.52 18.39 10.78
CA ASP A 11 3.50 18.51 9.74
C ASP A 11 4.11 18.30 8.36
N ASN A 12 3.47 17.51 7.51
CA ASN A 12 3.98 17.09 6.21
C ASN A 12 5.41 16.49 6.24
N ASN A 13 5.66 15.59 7.19
CA ASN A 13 6.95 14.89 7.27
C ASN A 13 7.22 14.06 5.99
N PRO A 14 8.36 14.29 5.29
CA PRO A 14 8.69 13.53 4.07
C PRO A 14 8.94 12.04 4.36
N ASP A 15 9.34 11.70 5.58
CA ASP A 15 9.67 10.33 6.00
C ASP A 15 8.44 9.57 6.54
N ASP A 16 7.24 10.15 6.46
CA ASP A 16 6.03 9.45 6.85
C ASP A 16 5.76 8.25 5.94
N TYR A 17 5.16 7.21 6.53
CA TYR A 17 4.75 6.01 5.82
C TYR A 17 3.35 5.58 6.25
N LEU A 18 2.66 4.92 5.34
CA LEU A 18 1.40 4.25 5.60
C LEU A 18 1.67 2.76 5.81
N MET A 19 1.14 2.18 6.88
CA MET A 19 1.15 0.73 7.05
C MET A 19 -0.15 0.15 6.49
N VAL A 20 -0.01 -0.69 5.47
CA VAL A 20 -1.11 -1.51 4.91
C VAL A 20 -0.87 -2.95 5.33
N HIS A 21 -1.92 -3.67 5.70
CA HIS A 21 -1.80 -5.08 6.02
C HIS A 21 -3.02 -5.84 5.51
N TYR A 22 -2.81 -7.07 5.07
CA TYR A 22 -3.89 -7.98 4.74
C TYR A 22 -4.29 -8.77 6.00
N PRO A 23 -5.57 -8.71 6.44
CA PRO A 23 -6.01 -9.42 7.65
C PRO A 23 -5.89 -10.95 7.51
N ILE A 24 -5.25 -11.60 8.48
CA ILE A 24 -5.04 -13.06 8.45
C ILE A 24 -6.38 -13.80 8.55
N GLU A 25 -7.32 -13.26 9.31
CA GLU A 25 -8.67 -13.79 9.48
C GLU A 25 -9.42 -13.79 8.15
N ALA A 26 -9.23 -12.75 7.33
CA ALA A 26 -9.80 -12.70 5.98
C ALA A 26 -9.19 -13.78 5.08
N PHE A 27 -7.88 -14.03 5.20
CA PHE A 27 -7.20 -15.04 4.37
C PHE A 27 -7.74 -16.45 4.57
N GLN A 28 -8.10 -16.82 5.81
CA GLN A 28 -8.66 -18.15 6.11
C GLN A 28 -10.00 -18.41 5.42
N SER A 29 -10.72 -17.35 5.02
CA SER A 29 -11.99 -17.45 4.30
C SER A 29 -11.83 -17.54 2.78
N VAL A 30 -10.61 -17.36 2.26
CA VAL A 30 -10.33 -17.36 0.82
C VAL A 30 -10.37 -18.80 0.28
N PRO A 31 -10.95 -19.04 -0.92
CA PRO A 31 -10.87 -20.34 -1.58
C PRO A 31 -9.43 -20.79 -1.78
N SER A 32 -9.17 -22.07 -1.52
CA SER A 32 -7.85 -22.69 -1.67
C SER A 32 -6.75 -22.01 -0.84
N ALA A 33 -7.12 -21.50 0.35
CA ALA A 33 -6.22 -20.85 1.31
C ALA A 33 -4.99 -21.70 1.64
N ASP A 34 -5.11 -23.01 1.76
CA ASP A 34 -3.97 -23.90 2.05
C ASP A 34 -2.92 -23.86 0.93
N THR A 35 -3.37 -23.94 -0.33
CA THR A 35 -2.48 -23.91 -1.50
C THR A 35 -1.84 -22.53 -1.64
N LYS A 36 -2.64 -21.47 -1.53
CA LYS A 36 -2.16 -20.08 -1.56
C LYS A 36 -1.17 -19.82 -0.43
N GLY A 37 -1.44 -20.36 0.77
CA GLY A 37 -0.58 -20.24 1.94
C GLY A 37 0.81 -20.85 1.69
N ARG A 38 0.87 -22.04 1.09
CA ARG A 38 2.15 -22.66 0.70
C ARG A 38 2.93 -21.83 -0.33
N LEU A 39 2.24 -21.24 -1.31
CA LEU A 39 2.90 -20.36 -2.29
C LEU A 39 3.46 -19.10 -1.62
N LEU A 40 2.69 -18.48 -0.72
CA LEU A 40 3.11 -17.33 0.08
C LEU A 40 4.32 -17.67 0.98
N GLU A 41 4.35 -18.85 1.59
CA GLU A 41 5.49 -19.33 2.39
C GLU A 41 6.77 -19.45 1.55
N ILE A 42 6.68 -20.01 0.34
CA ILE A 42 7.83 -20.15 -0.57
C ILE A 42 8.31 -18.77 -1.03
N GLN A 43 7.40 -17.84 -1.29
CA GLN A 43 7.69 -16.45 -1.61
C GLN A 43 8.29 -15.66 -0.44
N LYS A 44 8.19 -16.18 0.80
CA LYS A 44 8.48 -15.43 2.03
C LYS A 44 7.66 -14.13 2.10
N ALA A 45 6.41 -14.20 1.67
CA ALA A 45 5.54 -13.05 1.54
C ALA A 45 5.25 -12.41 2.91
N GLU A 46 5.43 -11.10 3.00
CA GLU A 46 5.01 -10.32 4.16
C GLU A 46 3.58 -9.77 3.93
N MET A 47 2.66 -10.09 4.84
CA MET A 47 1.27 -9.63 4.77
C MET A 47 1.10 -8.17 5.22
N ARG A 48 2.19 -7.53 5.66
CA ARG A 48 2.25 -6.13 6.07
C ARG A 48 3.24 -5.40 5.17
N CYS A 49 2.80 -4.29 4.61
CA CYS A 49 3.61 -3.44 3.76
C CYS A 49 3.71 -2.04 4.37
N LEU A 50 4.92 -1.50 4.39
CA LEU A 50 5.14 -0.08 4.67
C LEU A 50 5.24 0.65 3.33
N LEU A 51 4.45 1.69 3.18
CA LEU A 51 4.42 2.55 2.01
C LEU A 51 4.96 3.94 2.38
N PRO A 52 6.28 4.17 2.24
CA PRO A 52 6.88 5.50 2.40
C PRO A 52 6.26 6.53 1.48
N ARG A 53 6.00 7.73 1.99
CA ARG A 53 5.47 8.86 1.21
C ARG A 53 6.28 9.14 -0.06
N THR A 54 7.60 8.98 0.01
CA THR A 54 8.51 9.19 -1.12
C THR A 54 8.23 8.30 -2.34
N LEU A 55 7.48 7.19 -2.18
CA LEU A 55 7.04 6.38 -3.31
C LEU A 55 6.11 7.16 -4.25
N LEU A 56 5.31 8.09 -3.70
CA LEU A 56 4.36 8.92 -4.46
C LEU A 56 5.07 9.90 -5.41
N ASP A 57 6.35 10.22 -5.18
CA ASP A 57 7.13 11.10 -6.06
C ASP A 57 7.42 10.49 -7.44
N GLN A 58 7.18 9.19 -7.59
CA GLN A 58 7.38 8.41 -8.82
C GLN A 58 6.07 7.89 -9.41
N GLY A 59 4.94 8.20 -8.79
CA GLY A 59 3.62 7.69 -9.15
C GLY A 59 2.96 8.39 -10.33
N PHE A 60 1.67 8.14 -10.47
CA PHE A 60 0.82 8.81 -11.45
C PHE A 60 0.58 10.28 -11.09
N PHE A 61 0.56 10.62 -9.79
CA PHE A 61 0.22 11.94 -9.28
C PHE A 61 1.35 12.54 -8.41
N PRO A 62 2.56 12.79 -8.95
CA PRO A 62 3.66 13.33 -8.17
C PRO A 62 3.37 14.75 -7.67
N ALA A 63 3.70 15.02 -6.41
CA ALA A 63 3.46 16.33 -5.79
C ALA A 63 4.36 17.43 -6.38
N THR A 64 5.55 17.08 -6.87
CA THR A 64 6.47 18.00 -7.54
C THR A 64 6.63 17.55 -9.00
N PRO A 65 6.32 18.40 -9.99
CA PRO A 65 6.55 18.06 -11.38
C PRO A 65 8.06 17.86 -11.60
N ARG A 66 8.45 16.69 -12.13
CA ARG A 66 9.83 16.45 -12.54
C ARG A 66 10.16 17.44 -13.66
N GLN A 67 11.22 18.24 -13.49
CA GLN A 67 11.91 18.79 -14.64
C GLN A 67 12.43 17.60 -15.44
N CYS A 68 12.08 17.57 -16.71
CA CYS A 68 12.38 16.47 -17.62
C CYS A 68 13.90 16.33 -17.78
N GLU A 69 14.55 15.60 -16.88
CA GLU A 69 15.83 14.97 -17.16
C GLU A 69 15.55 13.48 -17.36
N GLU A 70 15.70 13.04 -18.60
CA GLU A 70 15.77 11.63 -18.98
C GLU A 70 16.99 10.99 -18.30
N SER A 71 16.90 10.74 -16.99
CA SER A 71 17.91 9.95 -16.28
C SER A 71 17.45 8.50 -16.26
N SER A 72 17.70 7.82 -17.38
CA SER A 72 17.56 6.39 -17.62
C SER A 72 18.50 5.51 -16.76
N VAL A 73 18.89 5.94 -15.55
CA VAL A 73 20.05 5.37 -14.83
C VAL A 73 19.73 4.92 -13.39
N LEU A 74 18.51 5.09 -12.87
CA LEU A 74 18.12 4.57 -11.54
C LEU A 74 17.12 3.40 -11.57
N GLN A 75 16.79 2.88 -12.75
CA GLN A 75 15.73 1.90 -12.96
C GLN A 75 16.24 0.53 -13.46
N GLY A 76 17.55 0.27 -13.35
CA GLY A 76 18.17 -0.98 -13.83
C GLY A 76 17.83 -2.25 -13.04
N ASP A 77 17.08 -2.14 -11.93
CA ASP A 77 16.82 -3.27 -11.02
C ASP A 77 15.32 -3.45 -10.68
N ARG A 78 14.43 -2.60 -11.21
CA ARG A 78 12.98 -2.64 -10.86
C ARG A 78 12.11 -3.47 -11.79
N MET A 79 12.57 -3.81 -12.98
CA MET A 79 11.86 -4.74 -13.87
C MET A 79 12.58 -6.08 -13.87
N CYS A 80 12.22 -6.94 -12.92
CA CYS A 80 12.45 -8.36 -13.11
C CYS A 80 11.55 -8.82 -14.26
N ASN A 81 12.16 -9.12 -15.42
CA ASN A 81 11.47 -9.82 -16.51
C ASN A 81 11.19 -11.26 -16.04
N TYR A 82 10.10 -11.43 -15.31
CA TYR A 82 9.63 -12.73 -14.85
C TYR A 82 9.00 -13.55 -15.98
N SER A 83 8.86 -13.00 -17.20
CA SER A 83 8.30 -13.77 -18.31
C SER A 83 9.32 -14.74 -18.87
N TRP A 84 8.99 -16.04 -18.76
CA TRP A 84 9.81 -17.13 -19.29
C TRP A 84 9.29 -17.60 -20.64
N SER A 85 7.98 -17.43 -20.88
CA SER A 85 7.34 -17.74 -22.15
C SER A 85 7.67 -16.69 -23.22
N GLY A 86 8.02 -15.48 -22.81
CA GLY A 86 8.12 -14.30 -23.67
C GLY A 86 6.77 -13.84 -24.24
N GLN A 87 5.66 -14.43 -23.76
CA GLN A 87 4.31 -14.16 -24.25
C GLN A 87 3.60 -13.08 -23.43
N ARG A 88 3.94 -12.90 -22.15
CA ARG A 88 3.35 -11.84 -21.33
C ARG A 88 4.13 -10.54 -21.51
N GLU A 89 3.46 -9.56 -22.13
CA GLU A 89 3.97 -8.19 -22.20
C GLU A 89 3.93 -7.52 -20.82
N ILE A 90 4.87 -6.61 -20.60
CA ILE A 90 4.91 -5.80 -19.37
C ILE A 90 3.84 -4.72 -19.50
N PRO A 91 2.91 -4.60 -18.52
CA PRO A 91 1.89 -3.57 -18.58
C PRO A 91 2.48 -2.15 -18.67
N SER A 92 1.83 -1.27 -19.42
CA SER A 92 2.42 0.06 -19.70
C SER A 92 2.53 0.91 -18.42
N TYR A 93 1.63 0.67 -17.46
CA TYR A 93 1.57 1.33 -16.18
C TYR A 93 2.62 0.85 -15.17
N SER A 94 3.28 -0.29 -15.40
CA SER A 94 4.21 -0.89 -14.43
C SER A 94 5.37 0.04 -14.07
N SER A 95 5.81 0.90 -15.00
CA SER A 95 6.89 1.88 -14.76
C SER A 95 6.54 2.98 -13.75
N LYS A 96 5.25 3.20 -13.49
CA LYS A 96 4.71 4.23 -12.57
C LYS A 96 4.07 3.63 -11.31
N LEU A 97 4.04 2.31 -11.16
CA LEU A 97 3.52 1.69 -9.94
C LEU A 97 4.37 2.09 -8.74
N VAL A 98 3.72 2.64 -7.72
CA VAL A 98 4.35 3.07 -6.47
C VAL A 98 4.42 1.96 -5.42
N PHE A 99 3.81 0.80 -5.68
CA PHE A 99 3.68 -0.28 -4.71
C PHE A 99 4.85 -1.27 -4.83
N PRO A 100 5.42 -1.75 -3.71
CA PRO A 100 6.48 -2.75 -3.73
C PRO A 100 6.06 -4.03 -4.45
N GLU A 101 6.94 -4.56 -5.30
CA GLU A 101 6.63 -5.71 -6.15
C GLU A 101 6.45 -7.00 -5.34
N ASP A 102 7.20 -7.19 -4.25
CA ASP A 102 6.98 -8.28 -3.29
C ASP A 102 5.56 -8.28 -2.73
N PHE A 103 5.04 -7.09 -2.39
CA PHE A 103 3.69 -6.96 -1.85
C PHE A 103 2.64 -7.23 -2.93
N LEU A 104 2.81 -6.68 -4.13
CA LEU A 104 1.91 -6.97 -5.25
C LEU A 104 1.90 -8.45 -5.62
N THR A 105 3.05 -9.13 -5.57
CA THR A 105 3.14 -10.57 -5.85
C THR A 105 2.46 -11.42 -4.77
N ALA A 106 2.51 -11.00 -3.50
CA ALA A 106 1.69 -11.60 -2.46
C ALA A 106 0.18 -11.40 -2.73
N LEU A 107 -0.23 -10.19 -3.10
CA LEU A 107 -1.63 -9.89 -3.44
C LEU A 107 -2.11 -10.67 -4.67
N ARG A 108 -1.28 -10.83 -5.70
CA ARG A 108 -1.55 -11.73 -6.85
C ARG A 108 -1.85 -13.13 -6.35
N THR A 109 -0.98 -13.66 -5.49
CA THR A 109 -1.14 -15.01 -4.93
C THR A 109 -2.46 -15.19 -4.17
N ILE A 110 -2.86 -14.18 -3.40
CA ILE A 110 -4.13 -14.19 -2.65
C ILE A 110 -5.33 -14.09 -3.59
N ALA A 111 -5.25 -13.21 -4.60
CA ALA A 111 -6.34 -12.91 -5.53
C ALA A 111 -6.55 -13.99 -6.60
N MET A 112 -5.58 -14.90 -6.81
CA MET A 112 -5.67 -15.94 -7.82
C MET A 112 -6.97 -16.75 -7.73
N LYS A 113 -7.59 -16.97 -8.88
CA LYS A 113 -8.73 -17.88 -9.04
C LYS A 113 -8.27 -19.33 -9.19
N GLU A 114 -9.21 -20.27 -9.12
CA GLU A 114 -8.91 -21.70 -9.14
C GLU A 114 -8.24 -22.13 -10.45
N GLU A 115 -8.69 -21.58 -11.58
CA GLU A 115 -8.11 -21.80 -12.89
C GLU A 115 -6.67 -21.27 -13.01
N GLU A 116 -6.37 -20.14 -12.38
CA GLU A 116 -5.03 -19.56 -12.34
C GLU A 116 -4.11 -20.40 -11.45
N LEU A 117 -4.61 -20.88 -10.31
CA LEU A 117 -3.87 -21.80 -9.43
C LEU A 117 -3.54 -23.13 -10.13
N ASN A 118 -4.47 -23.67 -10.91
CA ASN A 118 -4.23 -24.87 -11.71
C ASN A 118 -3.16 -24.62 -12.77
N LYS A 119 -3.18 -23.45 -13.42
CA LYS A 119 -2.14 -23.04 -14.38
C LYS A 119 -0.77 -22.89 -13.70
N VAL A 120 -0.69 -22.26 -12.53
CA VAL A 120 0.54 -22.18 -11.73
C VAL A 120 1.07 -23.58 -11.41
N SER A 121 0.20 -24.48 -10.99
CA SER A 121 0.59 -25.86 -10.65
C SER A 121 1.17 -26.59 -11.86
N SER A 122 0.52 -26.50 -13.03
CA SER A 122 1.02 -27.06 -14.28
C SER A 122 2.38 -26.49 -14.68
N LEU A 123 2.55 -25.16 -14.59
CA LEU A 123 3.82 -24.51 -14.90
C LEU A 123 4.94 -24.97 -13.95
N LEU A 124 4.66 -25.08 -12.65
CA LEU A 124 5.66 -25.55 -11.69
C LEU A 124 6.02 -27.03 -11.90
N GLU A 125 5.06 -27.88 -12.27
CA GLU A 125 5.31 -29.28 -12.63
C GLU A 125 6.22 -29.40 -13.87
N GLU A 126 5.99 -28.57 -14.90
CA GLU A 126 6.85 -28.52 -16.09
C GLU A 126 8.29 -28.11 -15.76
N LEU A 127 8.47 -27.17 -14.82
CA LEU A 127 9.78 -26.63 -14.45
C LEU A 127 10.60 -27.57 -13.57
N ILE A 128 9.95 -28.31 -12.67
CA ILE A 128 10.60 -29.28 -11.79
C ILE A 128 10.87 -30.60 -12.54
N GLY A 129 10.10 -30.87 -13.60
CA GLY A 129 10.17 -32.10 -14.38
C GLY A 129 9.52 -33.29 -13.67
N PRO A 130 9.00 -34.28 -14.43
CA PRO A 130 8.35 -35.44 -13.83
C PRO A 130 9.40 -36.32 -13.11
N GLY A 131 9.42 -36.27 -11.77
CA GLY A 131 10.16 -37.23 -10.94
C GLY A 131 11.23 -36.67 -10.01
N GLU A 132 11.47 -35.36 -9.98
CA GLU A 132 12.28 -34.76 -8.91
C GLU A 132 11.37 -34.37 -7.72
N GLU A 133 11.62 -34.91 -6.52
CA GLU A 133 10.98 -34.47 -5.26
C GLU A 133 11.45 -33.06 -4.81
N ARG A 134 11.88 -32.23 -5.76
CA ARG A 134 12.43 -30.91 -5.48
C ARG A 134 11.28 -29.93 -5.28
N ARG A 135 11.35 -29.14 -4.21
CA ARG A 135 10.44 -28.00 -4.02
C ARG A 135 10.80 -26.86 -4.97
N PRO A 136 9.80 -26.15 -5.54
CA PRO A 136 10.08 -24.99 -6.36
C PRO A 136 10.74 -23.89 -5.52
N SER A 137 11.65 -23.17 -6.15
CA SER A 137 12.29 -21.97 -5.62
C SER A 137 11.33 -20.78 -5.66
N ASN A 138 11.65 -19.76 -4.86
CA ASN A 138 10.91 -18.50 -4.84
C ASN A 138 10.81 -17.88 -6.24
N ALA A 139 11.92 -17.83 -7.00
CA ALA A 139 11.94 -17.27 -8.35
C ALA A 139 11.03 -18.03 -9.33
N GLU A 140 11.02 -19.36 -9.27
CA GLU A 140 10.13 -20.22 -10.08
C GLU A 140 8.65 -19.95 -9.74
N VAL A 141 8.32 -19.84 -8.45
CA VAL A 141 6.96 -19.53 -8.00
C VAL A 141 6.51 -18.15 -8.48
N ARG A 142 7.35 -17.11 -8.34
CA ARG A 142 7.02 -15.75 -8.81
C ARG A 142 6.82 -15.71 -10.31
N ALA A 143 7.67 -16.40 -11.07
CA ALA A 143 7.54 -16.49 -12.52
C ALA A 143 6.26 -17.21 -12.93
N ALA A 144 5.94 -18.35 -12.32
CA ALA A 144 4.72 -19.09 -12.60
C ALA A 144 3.46 -18.26 -12.33
N ILE A 145 3.45 -17.51 -11.21
CA ILE A 145 2.34 -16.61 -10.87
C ILE A 145 2.24 -15.45 -11.86
N TRP A 146 3.36 -14.84 -12.22
CA TRP A 146 3.40 -13.83 -13.27
C TRP A 146 2.92 -14.37 -14.62
N GLU A 147 3.13 -15.63 -14.97
CA GLU A 147 2.63 -16.18 -16.23
C GLU A 147 1.14 -16.58 -16.14
N ALA A 148 0.67 -16.92 -14.94
CA ALA A 148 -0.66 -17.48 -14.75
C ALA A 148 -1.77 -16.43 -14.56
N CYS A 149 -1.52 -15.38 -13.78
CA CYS A 149 -2.56 -14.43 -13.38
C CYS A 149 -2.26 -12.99 -13.80
N GLY A 150 -3.31 -12.24 -14.14
CA GLY A 150 -3.25 -10.80 -14.41
C GLY A 150 -3.03 -9.97 -13.14
N ASP A 151 -2.95 -8.65 -13.32
CA ASP A 151 -2.75 -7.72 -12.20
C ASP A 151 -4.08 -7.21 -11.64
N SER A 152 -5.19 -7.31 -12.38
CA SER A 152 -6.49 -6.75 -12.01
C SER A 152 -7.00 -7.27 -10.66
N GLY A 153 -6.90 -8.57 -10.40
CA GLY A 153 -7.30 -9.15 -9.11
C GLY A 153 -6.48 -8.62 -7.93
N ALA A 154 -5.16 -8.49 -8.11
CA ALA A 154 -4.25 -7.97 -7.08
C ALA A 154 -4.47 -6.48 -6.82
N LEU A 155 -4.67 -5.70 -7.89
CA LEU A 155 -4.93 -4.27 -7.82
C LEU A 155 -6.30 -3.97 -7.20
N GLN A 156 -7.34 -4.75 -7.51
CA GLN A 156 -8.63 -4.64 -6.85
C GLN A 156 -8.49 -4.92 -5.35
N LEU A 157 -7.79 -5.99 -4.97
CA LEU A 157 -7.53 -6.31 -3.57
C LEU A 157 -6.78 -5.19 -2.84
N LEU A 158 -5.80 -4.56 -3.50
CA LEU A 158 -5.08 -3.41 -2.97
C LEU A 158 -5.99 -2.20 -2.75
N VAL A 159 -6.88 -1.90 -3.71
CA VAL A 159 -7.89 -0.85 -3.58
C VAL A 159 -8.78 -1.12 -2.37
N ASP A 160 -9.30 -2.34 -2.24
CA ASP A 160 -10.17 -2.73 -1.12
C ASP A 160 -9.47 -2.57 0.23
N LEU A 161 -8.20 -2.97 0.33
CA LEU A 161 -7.39 -2.79 1.55
C LEU A 161 -7.19 -1.31 1.91
N LEU A 162 -6.92 -0.45 0.91
CA LEU A 162 -6.73 0.98 1.12
C LEU A 162 -8.04 1.70 1.46
N GLN A 163 -9.16 1.26 0.87
CA GLN A 163 -10.49 1.75 1.23
C GLN A 163 -10.88 1.36 2.65
N MET A 164 -10.65 0.11 3.04
CA MET A 164 -10.81 -0.35 4.42
C MET A 164 -9.96 0.48 5.37
N LYS A 165 -8.68 0.70 5.01
CA LYS A 165 -7.77 1.53 5.81
C LYS A 165 -8.28 2.95 5.98
N MET A 166 -8.82 3.56 4.92
CA MET A 166 -9.40 4.89 4.98
C MET A 166 -10.63 4.92 5.90
N MET A 167 -11.52 3.93 5.77
CA MET A 167 -12.69 3.80 6.63
C MET A 167 -12.31 3.69 8.12
N GLU A 168 -11.33 2.86 8.46
CA GLU A 168 -10.78 2.74 9.82
C GLU A 168 -10.22 4.07 10.36
N LEU A 169 -9.51 4.82 9.51
CA LEU A 169 -8.92 6.11 9.91
C LEU A 169 -10.00 7.17 10.17
N GLU A 170 -11.09 7.15 9.42
CA GLU A 170 -12.21 8.10 9.58
C GLU A 170 -13.20 7.68 10.67
N GLU A 171 -13.26 6.40 11.00
CA GLU A 171 -14.13 5.86 12.05
C GLU A 171 -13.88 6.57 13.39
N GLY A 172 -14.92 7.18 13.95
CA GLY A 172 -14.86 7.91 15.21
C GLY A 172 -14.06 9.23 15.20
N SER A 173 -13.36 9.56 14.11
CA SER A 173 -12.48 10.75 14.05
C SER A 173 -12.83 11.76 12.94
N GLY A 174 -13.69 11.38 12.00
CA GLY A 174 -14.15 12.23 10.90
C GLY A 174 -13.17 12.25 9.71
N THR A 175 -13.42 13.10 8.73
CA THR A 175 -12.62 13.13 7.48
C THR A 175 -11.33 13.96 7.61
N GLU A 176 -10.44 13.86 6.62
CA GLU A 176 -9.27 14.76 6.47
C GLU A 176 -9.69 16.24 6.55
N ALA A 177 -10.79 16.60 5.90
CA ALA A 177 -11.31 17.98 5.89
C ALA A 177 -11.81 18.44 7.27
N CYS A 178 -12.42 17.53 8.05
CA CYS A 178 -12.80 17.82 9.44
C CYS A 178 -11.56 18.15 10.28
N ASP A 179 -10.47 17.40 10.12
CA ASP A 179 -9.22 17.65 10.85
C ASP A 179 -8.56 18.97 10.45
N THR A 180 -8.55 19.29 9.16
CA THR A 180 -8.08 20.60 8.67
C THR A 180 -8.87 21.73 9.30
N ALA A 181 -10.20 21.64 9.31
CA ALA A 181 -11.05 22.65 9.94
C ALA A 181 -10.84 22.76 11.47
N LEU A 182 -10.49 21.67 12.15
CA LEU A 182 -10.15 21.69 13.58
C LEU A 182 -8.83 22.42 13.83
N LEU A 183 -7.83 22.21 12.99
CA LEU A 183 -6.51 22.84 13.10
C LEU A 183 -6.56 24.33 12.76
N GLU A 184 -7.32 24.73 11.74
CA GLU A 184 -7.50 26.14 11.37
C GLU A 184 -8.18 26.97 12.47
N LYS A 185 -9.08 26.36 13.24
CA LYS A 185 -9.82 27.01 14.33
C LYS A 185 -9.08 26.97 15.67
N ALA A 186 -7.92 26.32 15.74
CA ALA A 186 -7.20 26.10 16.98
C ALA A 186 -6.33 27.30 17.36
N LEU A 187 -6.52 27.81 18.57
CA LEU A 187 -5.50 28.61 19.25
C LEU A 187 -4.76 27.68 20.22
N ILE A 188 -3.49 27.40 19.92
CA ILE A 188 -2.63 26.55 20.74
C ILE A 188 -2.31 27.28 22.03
N ILE A 189 -2.63 26.68 23.17
CA ILE A 189 -2.20 27.21 24.46
C ILE A 189 -1.18 26.26 25.07
N ASP A 190 0.05 26.75 25.21
CA ASP A 190 1.05 26.15 26.09
C ASP A 190 0.66 26.49 27.53
N ILE A 191 -0.28 25.74 28.12
CA ILE A 191 -0.63 25.88 29.54
C ILE A 191 0.34 25.01 30.33
N PRO A 192 1.16 25.58 31.25
CA PRO A 192 1.87 24.77 32.24
C PRO A 192 0.84 24.03 33.09
N GLU A 193 1.00 22.71 33.25
CA GLU A 193 0.14 21.88 34.09
C GLU A 193 -0.01 22.51 35.48
N GLY A 194 -1.15 23.16 35.75
CA GLY A 194 -1.44 23.81 37.05
C GLY A 194 -2.13 25.17 37.03
N SER A 195 -2.26 25.89 35.90
CA SER A 195 -2.95 27.21 35.88
C SER A 195 -4.29 27.19 35.14
N ILE A 196 -5.31 26.54 35.70
CA ILE A 196 -6.68 26.77 35.25
C ILE A 196 -7.18 28.06 35.92
N ARG A 197 -7.18 29.16 35.17
CA ARG A 197 -8.23 30.17 35.34
C ARG A 197 -9.08 30.09 34.08
N ASP A 198 -10.26 29.49 34.25
CA ASP A 198 -11.34 29.50 33.27
C ASP A 198 -11.74 30.95 33.01
N THR A 199 -11.04 31.59 32.07
CA THR A 199 -11.58 32.75 31.37
C THR A 199 -11.99 32.22 30.01
N GLU A 200 -13.25 31.77 29.95
CA GLU A 200 -13.97 31.50 28.72
C GLU A 200 -14.11 32.84 27.99
N VAL A 201 -13.18 33.10 27.07
CA VAL A 201 -13.40 34.11 26.04
C VAL A 201 -14.21 33.40 24.97
N GLU A 202 -15.51 33.72 24.89
CA GLU A 202 -16.42 33.19 23.89
C GLU A 202 -15.79 33.28 22.48
N GLY A 203 -15.70 32.13 21.80
CA GLY A 203 -15.23 32.04 20.41
C GLY A 203 -13.80 31.51 20.22
N VAL A 204 -13.01 31.31 21.28
CA VAL A 204 -11.65 30.77 21.15
C VAL A 204 -11.61 29.28 21.52
N ASN A 205 -11.48 28.41 20.51
CA ASN A 205 -11.31 26.97 20.73
C ASN A 205 -9.85 26.68 21.17
N LYS A 206 -9.64 26.69 22.49
CA LYS A 206 -8.34 26.45 23.12
C LYS A 206 -7.96 24.99 22.93
N MET A 207 -6.79 24.72 22.34
CA MET A 207 -6.33 23.36 22.09
C MET A 207 -5.01 23.08 22.80
N SER A 208 -4.95 21.97 23.55
CA SER A 208 -3.70 21.51 24.15
C SER A 208 -2.75 21.01 23.06
N ARG A 209 -1.44 21.08 23.32
CA ARG A 209 -0.41 20.58 22.41
C ARG A 209 -0.59 19.10 22.09
N HIS A 210 -0.98 18.28 23.06
CA HIS A 210 -1.26 16.85 22.81
C HIS A 210 -2.41 16.64 21.85
N ARG A 211 -3.53 17.36 22.04
CA ARG A 211 -4.68 17.28 21.15
C ARG A 211 -4.33 17.77 19.74
N TRP A 212 -3.58 18.86 19.64
CA TRP A 212 -3.08 19.38 18.37
C TRP A 212 -2.20 18.35 17.65
N SER A 213 -1.20 17.79 18.35
CA SER A 213 -0.30 16.78 17.76
C SER A 213 -1.04 15.54 17.28
N SER A 214 -2.05 15.07 18.03
CA SER A 214 -2.88 13.93 17.64
C SER A 214 -3.72 14.22 16.38
N ILE A 215 -4.21 15.46 16.21
CA ILE A 215 -4.98 15.85 15.03
C ILE A 215 -4.06 15.95 13.80
N ILE A 216 -2.85 16.51 13.94
CA ILE A 216 -1.85 16.53 12.86
C ILE A 216 -1.52 15.11 12.42
N TYR A 217 -1.23 14.21 13.38
CA TYR A 217 -0.90 12.82 13.09
C TYR A 217 -2.00 12.10 12.32
N ARG A 218 -3.25 12.13 12.82
CA ARG A 218 -4.36 11.42 12.16
C ARG A 218 -4.73 12.03 10.81
N ARG A 219 -4.64 13.36 10.66
CA ARG A 219 -4.81 14.04 9.35
C ARG A 219 -3.77 13.54 8.35
N GLY A 220 -2.51 13.48 8.76
CA GLY A 220 -1.41 12.98 7.91
C GLY A 220 -1.63 11.55 7.45
N GLN A 221 -2.09 10.66 8.34
CA GLN A 221 -2.43 9.27 8.00
C GLN A 221 -3.57 9.19 6.97
N LYS A 222 -4.64 9.97 7.13
CA LYS A 222 -5.76 10.03 6.17
C LYS A 222 -5.33 10.56 4.82
N GLN A 223 -4.57 11.66 4.81
CA GLN A 223 -4.04 12.24 3.60
C GLN A 223 -3.16 11.24 2.83
N LEU A 224 -2.26 10.53 3.54
CA LEU A 224 -1.38 9.55 2.93
C LEU A 224 -2.15 8.32 2.42
N ALA A 225 -3.14 7.82 3.17
CA ALA A 225 -4.03 6.76 2.73
C ALA A 225 -4.80 7.13 1.46
N ARG A 226 -5.36 8.34 1.41
CA ARG A 226 -6.05 8.86 0.23
C ARG A 226 -5.14 8.94 -1.00
N LEU A 227 -3.90 9.41 -0.84
CA LEU A 227 -2.96 9.52 -1.95
C LEU A 227 -2.58 8.14 -2.52
N PHE A 228 -2.28 7.16 -1.67
CA PHE A 228 -2.04 5.79 -2.13
C PHE A 228 -3.29 5.14 -2.73
N LEU A 229 -4.48 5.43 -2.20
CA LEU A 229 -5.73 4.94 -2.77
C LEU A 229 -5.92 5.46 -4.20
N MET A 230 -5.68 6.75 -4.45
CA MET A 230 -5.74 7.32 -5.80
C MET A 230 -4.75 6.65 -6.77
N GLU A 231 -3.53 6.36 -6.32
CA GLU A 231 -2.55 5.63 -7.14
C GLU A 231 -3.02 4.20 -7.47
N ALA A 232 -3.61 3.49 -6.50
CA ALA A 232 -4.12 2.14 -6.70
C ALA A 232 -5.34 2.10 -7.63
N GLU A 233 -6.30 3.02 -7.46
CA GLU A 233 -7.48 3.13 -8.30
C GLU A 233 -7.11 3.45 -9.75
N HIS A 234 -6.15 4.37 -9.96
CA HIS A 234 -5.68 4.69 -11.30
C HIS A 234 -4.91 3.53 -11.95
N ALA A 235 -4.06 2.83 -11.19
CA ALA A 235 -3.40 1.61 -11.68
C ALA A 235 -4.40 0.54 -12.11
N LEU A 236 -5.43 0.29 -11.28
CA LEU A 236 -6.50 -0.65 -11.60
C LEU A 236 -7.25 -0.24 -12.87
N GLN A 237 -7.59 1.04 -13.02
CA GLN A 237 -8.25 1.54 -14.21
C GLN A 237 -7.42 1.31 -15.48
N LEU A 238 -6.11 1.56 -15.43
CA LEU A 238 -5.20 1.28 -16.55
C LEU A 238 -5.13 -0.23 -16.84
N CYS A 239 -5.02 -1.06 -15.80
CA CYS A 239 -5.02 -2.51 -15.93
C CYS A 239 -6.27 -3.04 -16.63
N LEU A 240 -7.45 -2.60 -16.21
CA LEU A 240 -8.72 -3.01 -16.82
C LEU A 240 -8.89 -2.47 -18.26
N SER A 241 -8.23 -1.37 -18.60
CA SER A 241 -8.25 -0.80 -19.96
C SER A 241 -7.30 -1.52 -20.92
N GLU A 242 -6.23 -2.15 -20.41
CA GLU A 242 -5.30 -2.96 -21.19
C GLU A 242 -5.77 -4.41 -21.36
N GLU A 243 -6.59 -4.93 -20.44
CA GLU A 243 -7.17 -6.28 -20.49
C GLU A 243 -8.39 -6.39 -21.42
N GLY A 244 -8.96 -5.27 -21.89
CA GLY A 244 -10.15 -5.19 -22.75
C GLY A 244 -9.86 -4.91 -24.21
#